data_AF-A0AAD2KJA3-F1
#
_entry.id   AF-A0AAD2KJA3-F1
#
_cell.length_a   1.000
_cell.length_b   1.000
_cell.length_c   1.000
_cell.angle_alpha   90.00
_cell.angle_beta   90.00
_cell.angle_gamma   90.00
#
_symmetry.space_group_name_H-M   'P 1'
#
loop_
_entity.id
_entity.type
_entity.pdbx_description
1 polymer ?
#
loop_
_entity_poly.entity_id
_entity_poly.type
_entity_poly.pdbx_seq_one_letter_code
_entity_poly.pdbx_strand_id
1 'polypeptide(L)' 'MKRKPLARMICNAWEKCISRHYVEAEVNSEAALQALFCAYLLQELEARPGWRLFVEPRLKAKDGTRVVLPDVLVLICRQS' A
#
# COMPACT_ATOMS: atom_id res chain seq x y z
N MET A 1 5.26 21.25 10.37
CA MET A 1 4.85 20.30 9.30
C MET A 1 5.83 19.11 9.20
N LYS A 2 5.57 17.98 9.88
CA LYS A 2 6.43 16.78 9.85
C LYS A 2 5.75 15.55 9.19
N ARG A 3 4.93 15.75 8.15
CA ARG A 3 4.33 14.65 7.33
C ARG A 3 5.11 14.31 6.06
N LYS A 4 6.17 15.06 5.74
CA LYS A 4 6.94 14.94 4.48
C LYS A 4 7.52 13.55 4.19
N PRO A 5 8.01 12.76 5.17
CA PRO A 5 8.65 11.48 4.87
C PRO A 5 7.67 10.42 4.35
N LEU A 6 6.52 10.24 5.03
CA LEU A 6 5.52 9.25 4.63
C LEU A 6 4.92 9.57 3.27
N ALA A 7 4.55 10.83 3.04
CA ALA A 7 4.00 11.26 1.75
C ALA A 7 4.96 10.95 0.60
N ARG A 8 6.26 11.22 0.78
CA ARG A 8 7.26 10.89 -0.24
C ARG A 8 7.37 9.38 -0.48
N MET A 9 7.34 8.56 0.58
CA MET A 9 7.42 7.10 0.43
C MET A 9 6.20 6.55 -0.32
N ILE A 10 5.00 7.07 -0.03
CA ILE A 10 3.77 6.72 -0.75
C ILE A 10 3.91 7.10 -2.23
N CYS A 11 4.35 8.32 -2.53
CA CYS A 11 4.56 8.76 -3.92
C CYS A 11 5.59 7.88 -4.64
N ASN A 12 6.75 7.61 -4.03
CA ASN A 12 7.79 6.76 -4.62
C ASN A 12 7.29 5.33 -4.89
N ALA A 13 6.58 4.73 -3.94
CA ALA A 13 6.01 3.39 -4.10
C ALA A 13 4.98 3.35 -5.24
N TRP A 14 4.14 4.39 -5.34
CA TRP A 14 3.16 4.53 -6.42
C TRP A 14 3.84 4.71 -7.79
N GLU A 15 4.81 5.61 -7.90
CA GLU A 15 5.56 5.84 -9.14
C GLU A 15 6.26 4.57 -9.60
N LYS A 16 6.90 3.83 -8.69
CA LYS A 16 7.56 2.55 -9.00
C LYS A 16 6.55 1.48 -9.46
N CYS A 17 5.37 1.44 -8.86
CA CYS A 17 4.30 0.53 -9.24
C CYS A 17 3.80 0.81 -10.67
N ILE A 18 3.49 2.08 -10.96
CA ILE A 18 2.94 2.49 -12.26
C ILE A 18 3.97 2.39 -13.38
N SER A 19 5.19 2.91 -13.15
CA SER A 19 6.23 2.95 -14.19
C SER A 19 6.69 1.56 -14.64
N ARG A 20 6.65 0.56 -13.76
CA ARG A 20 7.07 -0.81 -14.08
C ARG A 20 5.93 -1.67 -14.61
N HIS A 21 4.81 -1.73 -13.90
CA HIS A 21 3.83 -2.79 -14.17
C HIS A 21 2.57 -2.29 -14.86
N TYR A 22 2.22 -1.01 -14.68
CA TYR A 22 1.01 -0.45 -15.30
C TYR A 22 1.27 -0.02 -16.74
N VAL A 23 2.40 0.66 -16.99
CA VAL A 23 2.79 1.07 -18.36
C VAL A 23 3.02 -0.13 -19.27
N GLU A 24 3.56 -1.22 -18.72
CA GLU A 24 3.84 -2.46 -19.46
C GLU A 24 2.61 -3.38 -19.57
N ALA A 25 1.45 -2.97 -19.06
CA ALA A 25 0.20 -3.72 -19.03
C ALA A 25 0.30 -5.12 -18.36
N GLU A 26 1.29 -5.32 -17.48
CA GLU A 26 1.46 -6.56 -16.72
C GLU A 26 0.35 -6.76 -15.67
N VAL A 27 -0.30 -5.66 -15.26
CA VAL A 27 -1.34 -5.64 -14.23
C VAL A 27 -2.66 -5.22 -14.85
N ASN A 28 -3.60 -6.17 -14.92
CA ASN A 28 -4.93 -5.98 -15.49
C ASN A 28 -6.06 -5.94 -14.44
N SER A 29 -5.72 -5.93 -13.16
CA SER A 29 -6.71 -5.83 -12.08
C SER A 29 -6.27 -4.84 -11.00
N GLU A 30 -7.24 -4.08 -10.48
CA GLU A 30 -7.04 -3.18 -9.33
C GLU A 30 -6.48 -3.95 -8.12
N ALA A 31 -6.92 -5.20 -7.95
CA ALA A 31 -6.44 -6.09 -6.91
C ALA A 31 -4.94 -6.34 -6.95
N ALA A 32 -4.40 -6.64 -8.14
CA ALA A 32 -2.97 -6.84 -8.33
C ALA A 32 -2.19 -5.52 -8.20
N LEU A 33 -2.77 -4.40 -8.66
CA LEU A 33 -2.16 -3.08 -8.51
C LEU A 33 -2.00 -2.69 -7.04
N GLN A 34 -3.04 -2.91 -6.22
CA GLN A 34 -3.00 -2.67 -4.78
C GLN A 34 -1.95 -3.56 -4.09
N ALA A 35 -1.88 -4.84 -4.44
CA ALA A 35 -0.89 -5.76 -3.88
C ALA A 35 0.55 -5.31 -4.18
N LEU A 36 0.83 -4.92 -5.43
CA LEU A 36 2.14 -4.43 -5.85
C LEU A 36 2.50 -3.09 -5.20
N PHE A 37 1.54 -2.16 -5.12
CA PHE A 37 1.73 -0.91 -4.40
C PHE A 37 2.09 -1.15 -2.93
N CYS A 38 1.35 -2.03 -2.23
CA CYS A 38 1.66 -2.41 -0.86
C CYS A 38 3.04 -3.07 -0.72
N ALA A 39 3.44 -3.92 -1.67
CA ALA A 39 4.77 -4.53 -1.66
C ALA A 39 5.89 -3.48 -1.80
N TYR A 40 5.74 -2.50 -2.70
CA TYR A 40 6.71 -1.41 -2.83
C TYR A 40 6.73 -0.47 -1.64
N LEU A 41 5.56 -0.19 -1.06
CA LEU A 41 5.48 0.64 0.15
C LEU A 41 6.12 -0.08 1.34
N LEU A 42 5.95 -1.40 1.48
CA LEU A 42 6.59 -2.20 2.52
C LEU A 42 8.13 -2.12 2.41
N GLN A 43 8.69 -2.23 1.21
CA GLN A 43 10.15 -2.08 0.99
C GLN A 43 10.68 -0.72 1.48
N GLU A 44 9.94 0.35 1.21
CA GLU A 44 10.30 1.70 1.70
C GLU A 44 10.23 1.78 3.23
N LEU A 45 9.25 1.10 3.84
CA LEU A 45 9.00 1.12 5.28
C LEU A 45 9.98 0.24 6.08
N GLU A 46 10.41 -0.90 5.53
CA GLU A 46 11.37 -1.81 6.17
C GLU A 46 12.72 -1.12 6.45
N ALA A 47 13.10 -0.12 5.65
CA ALA A 47 14.26 0.72 5.89
C ALA A 47 14.12 1.64 7.12
N ARG A 48 12.95 1.68 7.78
CA ARG A 48 12.65 2.55 8.92
C ARG A 48 12.23 1.73 10.15
N PRO A 49 13.09 1.64 11.18
CA PRO A 49 12.72 1.00 12.43
C PRO A 49 11.43 1.57 13.04
N GLY A 50 10.51 0.69 13.45
CA GLY A 50 9.26 1.07 14.12
C GLY A 50 8.09 1.43 13.19
N TRP A 51 8.29 1.45 11.87
CA TRP A 51 7.19 1.64 10.92
C TRP A 51 6.62 0.28 10.52
N ARG A 52 5.29 0.17 10.45
CA ARG A 52 4.59 -1.05 10.06
C ARG A 52 3.51 -0.75 9.06
N LEU A 53 3.40 -1.60 8.04
CA LEU A 53 2.29 -1.58 7.08
C LEU A 53 1.23 -2.57 7.54
N PHE A 54 -0.02 -2.13 7.60
CA PHE A 54 -1.16 -2.99 7.82
C PHE A 54 -2.10 -2.87 6.61
N VAL A 55 -2.42 -4.00 6.01
CA VAL A 55 -3.34 -4.09 4.87
C VAL A 55 -4.59 -4.79 5.38
N GLU A 56 -5.72 -4.10 5.35
CA GLU A 56 -6.98 -4.68 5.82
C GLU A 56 -7.37 -5.88 4.95
N PRO A 57 -7.92 -6.96 5.54
CA PRO A 57 -8.40 -8.09 4.75
C PRO A 57 -9.62 -7.68 3.92
N ARG A 58 -9.77 -8.31 2.75
CA ARG A 58 -11.01 -8.17 1.97
C ARG A 58 -12.17 -8.82 2.71
N LEU A 59 -13.13 -8.01 3.13
CA LEU A 59 -14.33 -8.50 3.79
C LEU A 59 -15.45 -8.64 2.75
N LYS A 60 -16.03 -9.83 2.68
CA LYS A 60 -17.32 -10.02 2.02
C LYS A 60 -18.41 -9.63 3.01
N ALA A 61 -19.30 -8.73 2.59
CA ALA A 61 -20.52 -8.46 3.35
C ALA A 61 -21.33 -9.76 3.51
N LYS A 62 -22.09 -9.88 4.60
CA LYS A 62 -22.85 -11.11 4.93
C LYS A 62 -23.85 -11.51 3.85
N ASP A 63 -24.31 -10.56 3.04
CA ASP A 63 -25.23 -10.75 1.92
C ASP A 63 -24.52 -11.18 0.62
N GLY A 64 -23.19 -11.25 0.61
CA GLY A 64 -22.38 -11.62 -0.56
C GLY A 64 -22.34 -10.58 -1.68
N THR A 65 -23.01 -9.43 -1.52
CA THR A 65 -23.18 -8.45 -2.61
C THR A 65 -22.07 -7.39 -2.67
N ARG A 66 -21.36 -7.18 -1.54
CA ARG A 66 -20.29 -6.19 -1.44
C ARG A 66 -18.98 -6.84 -1.01
N VAL A 67 -17.93 -6.60 -1.79
CA VAL A 67 -16.54 -6.86 -1.40
C VAL A 67 -15.96 -5.52 -0.97
N VAL A 68 -15.61 -5.39 0.31
CA VAL A 68 -14.80 -4.27 0.79
C VAL A 68 -13.36 -4.56 0.36
N LEU A 69 -12.83 -3.68 -0.49
CA LEU A 69 -11.45 -3.74 -0.94
C LEU A 69 -10.51 -3.31 0.20
N PRO A 70 -9.27 -3.80 0.22
CA PRO A 70 -8.39 -3.59 1.34
C PRO A 70 -7.97 -2.11 1.43
N ASP A 71 -8.27 -1.47 2.55
CA ASP A 71 -7.69 -0.17 2.89
C ASP A 71 -6.26 -0.36 3.42
N VAL A 72 -5.39 0.63 3.12
CA VAL A 72 -3.99 0.61 3.55
C VAL A 72 -3.81 1.53 4.76
N LEU A 73 -3.40 0.95 5.88
CA LEU A 73 -3.09 1.67 7.11
C LEU A 73 -1.59 1.64 7.39
N VAL A 74 -0.98 2.82 7.59
CA VAL A 74 0.43 2.93 7.97
C VAL A 74 0.54 3.28 9.45
N LEU A 75 1.15 2.39 10.23
CA LEU A 75 1.36 2.55 11.67
C LEU A 75 2.80 3.02 11.92
N ILE A 76 2.92 4.10 12.70
CA ILE A 76 4.21 4.67 13.09
C ILE A 76 4.34 4.51 14.61
N CYS A 77 5.09 3.50 15.07
CA CYS A 77 5.45 3.40 16.48
C CYS A 77 6.52 4.45 16.78
N ARG A 78 6.19 5.47 17.55
CA ARG A 78 7.21 6.35 18.15
C ARG A 78 7.84 5.57 19.30
N GLN A 79 9.10 5.19 19.15
CA GLN A 79 9.87 4.68 20.28
C GLN A 79 10.01 5.84 21.28
N SER A 80 9.43 5.65 22.46
CA SER A 80 9.55 6.50 23.64
C SER A 80 10.80 6.14 24.43
#